data_AF-A0A8T3VJ75-F1
#
_entry.id   AF-A0A8T3VJ75-F1
#
_cell.length_a   1.000
_cell.length_b   1.000
_cell.length_c   1.000
_cell.angle_alpha   90.00
_cell.angle_beta   90.00
_cell.angle_gamma   90.00
#
_symmetry.space_group_name_H-M   'P 1'
#
loop_
_entity.id
_entity.type
_entity.pdbx_description
1 polymer ?
#
loop_
_entity_poly.entity_id
_entity_poly.type
_entity_poly.pdbx_seq_one_letter_code
_entity_poly.pdbx_strand_id
1 'polypeptide(L)'
;PIKGLQMAIDRGFKNIAVTILPSEIINDIKEYPTPEDVNVYIFVAHTTNADDNEMEISFRNADVITSCASDKVRKYAEKEKVYYSGSKVPIFAITEKGREFLDNRLEKIGKPLTINDYPLDLKNHPNPLV
;
A
#
# COMPACT_ATOMS: atom_id res chain seq x y z
N PRO A 1 8.85 -13.83 1.23
CA PRO A 1 9.04 -12.65 0.34
C PRO A 1 10.51 -12.43 -0.05
N ILE A 2 11.45 -12.44 0.92
CA ILE A 2 12.87 -12.15 0.68
C ILE A 2 13.52 -13.03 -0.40
N LYS A 3 13.37 -14.36 -0.34
CA LYS A 3 13.89 -15.26 -1.39
C LYS A 3 13.31 -14.96 -2.78
N GLY A 4 12.07 -14.48 -2.83
CA GLY A 4 11.43 -14.06 -4.08
C GLY A 4 12.01 -12.75 -4.61
N LEU A 5 12.27 -11.78 -3.74
CA LEU A 5 12.98 -10.54 -4.07
C LEU A 5 14.39 -10.85 -4.61
N GLN A 6 15.16 -11.68 -3.90
CA GLN A 6 16.48 -12.14 -4.33
C GLN A 6 16.42 -12.77 -5.74
N MET A 7 15.51 -13.73 -5.94
CA MET A 7 15.36 -14.39 -7.25
C MET A 7 15.01 -13.40 -8.37
N ALA A 8 14.20 -12.37 -8.09
CA ALA A 8 13.86 -11.35 -9.07
C ALA A 8 15.09 -10.49 -9.44
N ILE A 9 15.90 -10.12 -8.45
CA ILE A 9 17.16 -9.39 -8.66
C ILE A 9 18.14 -10.24 -9.49
N ASP A 10 18.32 -11.52 -9.13
CA ASP A 10 19.22 -12.45 -9.82
C ASP A 10 18.83 -12.66 -11.29
N ARG A 11 17.53 -12.53 -11.61
CA ARG A 11 16.99 -12.60 -12.97
C ARG A 11 17.07 -11.28 -13.74
N GLY A 12 17.61 -10.23 -13.14
CA GLY A 12 17.82 -8.92 -13.76
C GLY A 12 16.59 -8.01 -13.78
N PHE A 13 15.54 -8.30 -13.00
CA PHE A 13 14.40 -7.39 -12.89
C PHE A 13 14.78 -6.11 -12.13
N LYS A 14 14.36 -4.95 -12.66
CA LYS A 14 14.71 -3.63 -12.13
C LYS A 14 13.59 -2.95 -11.35
N ASN A 15 12.34 -3.34 -11.58
CA ASN A 15 11.19 -2.80 -10.87
C ASN A 15 10.41 -3.97 -10.29
N ILE A 16 10.46 -4.13 -8.97
CA ILE A 16 9.97 -5.32 -8.27
C ILE A 16 8.91 -4.88 -7.27
N ALA A 17 7.68 -5.33 -7.47
CA ALA A 17 6.61 -5.14 -6.50
C ALA A 17 6.48 -6.37 -5.59
N VAL A 18 6.46 -6.15 -4.28
CA VAL A 18 6.25 -7.18 -3.26
C VAL A 18 4.91 -6.94 -2.59
N THR A 19 3.96 -7.84 -2.80
CA THR A 19 2.68 -7.84 -2.07
C THR A 19 2.80 -8.67 -0.80
N ILE A 20 2.44 -8.09 0.34
CA ILE A 20 2.62 -8.71 1.65
C ILE A 20 1.48 -8.34 2.61
N LEU A 21 1.28 -9.17 3.63
CA LEU A 21 0.45 -8.86 4.78
C LEU A 21 1.21 -7.90 5.74
N PRO A 22 0.52 -7.12 6.58
CA PRO A 22 1.16 -6.38 7.66
C PRO A 22 2.01 -7.33 8.50
N SER A 23 3.28 -6.99 8.69
CA SER A 23 4.23 -7.78 9.49
C SER A 23 5.56 -7.05 9.60
N GLU A 24 6.40 -7.45 10.56
CA GLU A 24 7.74 -6.89 10.75
C GLU A 24 8.69 -7.16 9.57
N ILE A 25 8.43 -8.21 8.78
CA ILE A 25 9.21 -8.59 7.58
C ILE A 25 9.25 -7.46 6.53
N ILE A 26 8.32 -6.50 6.60
CA ILE A 26 8.35 -5.30 5.76
C ILE A 26 9.65 -4.51 5.95
N ASN A 27 10.17 -4.41 7.18
CA ASN A 27 11.46 -3.76 7.44
C ASN A 27 12.60 -4.52 6.74
N ASP A 28 12.63 -5.85 6.87
CA ASP A 28 13.64 -6.70 6.21
C ASP A 28 13.63 -6.53 4.69
N ILE A 29 12.45 -6.36 4.07
CA ILE A 29 12.34 -6.10 2.62
C ILE A 29 12.91 -4.72 2.27
N LYS A 30 12.60 -3.71 3.09
CA LYS A 30 13.04 -2.33 2.85
C LYS A 30 14.55 -2.17 3.03
N GLU A 31 15.14 -2.90 3.97
CA GLU A 31 16.57 -2.89 4.29
C GLU A 31 17.37 -3.92 3.46
N TYR A 32 16.69 -4.74 2.65
CA TYR A 32 17.36 -5.75 1.83
C TYR A 32 18.34 -5.10 0.86
N PRO A 33 19.60 -5.57 0.78
CA PRO A 33 20.60 -4.97 -0.11
C PRO A 33 20.18 -5.17 -1.56
N THR A 34 20.01 -4.06 -2.28
CA THR A 34 19.62 -4.04 -3.69
C THR A 34 20.64 -3.24 -4.50
N PRO A 35 20.88 -3.61 -5.77
CA PRO A 35 21.64 -2.77 -6.69
C PRO A 35 21.00 -1.38 -6.83
N GLU A 36 21.80 -0.34 -7.06
CA GLU A 36 21.31 1.06 -7.18
C GLU A 36 20.25 1.24 -8.27
N ASP A 37 20.26 0.40 -9.30
CA ASP A 37 19.31 0.46 -10.43
C ASP A 37 18.06 -0.42 -10.23
N VAL A 38 17.88 -1.00 -9.03
CA VAL A 38 16.72 -1.81 -8.68
C VAL A 38 15.80 -1.05 -7.73
N ASN A 39 14.55 -0.87 -8.15
CA ASN A 39 13.47 -0.33 -7.34
C ASN A 39 12.64 -1.46 -6.74
N VAL A 40 12.41 -1.39 -5.44
CA VAL A 40 11.51 -2.30 -4.71
C VAL A 40 10.31 -1.52 -4.19
N TYR A 41 9.11 -1.97 -4.54
CA TYR A 41 7.85 -1.36 -4.14
C TYR A 41 7.05 -2.31 -3.25
N ILE A 42 6.49 -1.80 -2.16
CA ILE A 42 5.79 -2.62 -1.16
C ILE A 42 4.29 -2.32 -1.20
N PHE A 43 3.50 -3.37 -1.42
CA PHE A 43 2.04 -3.34 -1.44
C PHE A 43 1.52 -4.13 -0.25
N VAL A 44 0.88 -3.46 0.70
CA VAL A 44 0.28 -4.10 1.88
C VAL A 44 -1.20 -4.36 1.64
N ALA A 45 -1.63 -5.60 1.86
CA ALA A 45 -3.01 -6.04 1.69
C ALA A 45 -3.52 -6.83 2.91
N HIS A 46 -4.84 -7.04 2.99
CA HIS A 46 -5.49 -7.79 4.07
C HIS A 46 -5.15 -7.26 5.47
N THR A 47 -5.33 -5.95 5.66
CA THR A 47 -5.03 -5.23 6.90
C THR A 47 -6.06 -5.42 8.02
N THR A 48 -7.06 -6.28 7.82
CA THR A 48 -8.08 -6.61 8.83
C THR A 48 -7.42 -7.35 10.00
N ASN A 49 -7.64 -6.89 11.25
CA ASN A 49 -6.97 -7.33 12.48
C ASN A 49 -5.46 -7.02 12.63
N ALA A 50 -4.87 -6.19 11.77
CA ALA A 50 -3.48 -5.79 11.98
C ALA A 50 -3.33 -4.99 13.28
N ASP A 51 -2.30 -5.29 14.06
CA ASP A 51 -2.03 -4.56 15.30
C ASP A 51 -1.44 -3.16 15.02
N ASP A 52 -1.30 -2.34 16.06
CA ASP A 52 -0.86 -0.96 15.90
C ASP A 52 0.61 -0.87 15.42
N ASN A 53 1.46 -1.82 15.84
CA ASN A 53 2.86 -1.89 15.42
C ASN A 53 2.97 -2.30 13.95
N GLU A 54 2.22 -3.32 13.52
CA GLU A 54 2.12 -3.75 12.13
C GLU A 54 1.60 -2.62 11.22
N MET A 55 0.64 -1.84 11.70
CA MET A 55 0.13 -0.67 10.98
C MET A 55 1.18 0.44 10.87
N GLU A 56 1.87 0.77 11.97
CA GLU A 56 2.94 1.77 11.95
C GLU A 56 4.05 1.38 10.96
N ILE A 57 4.51 0.13 11.02
CA ILE A 57 5.50 -0.41 10.08
C ILE A 57 5.00 -0.34 8.63
N SER A 58 3.73 -0.66 8.40
CA SER A 58 3.12 -0.61 7.06
C SER A 58 3.09 0.82 6.53
N PHE A 59 2.60 1.78 7.30
CA PHE A 59 2.53 3.18 6.87
C PHE A 59 3.90 3.84 6.72
N ARG A 60 4.92 3.38 7.46
CA ARG A 60 6.28 3.90 7.33
C ARG A 60 6.99 3.41 6.07
N ASN A 61 6.72 2.17 5.64
CA ASN A 61 7.56 1.49 4.65
C ASN A 61 6.84 1.11 3.35
N ALA A 62 5.51 1.04 3.33
CA ALA A 62 4.75 0.67 2.14
C ALA A 62 4.66 1.82 1.13
N ASP A 63 4.46 1.46 -0.14
CA ASP A 63 4.06 2.41 -1.18
C ASP A 63 2.54 2.47 -1.32
N VAL A 64 1.89 1.31 -1.18
CA VAL A 64 0.44 1.16 -1.35
C VAL A 64 -0.12 0.32 -0.21
N ILE A 65 -1.20 0.78 0.41
CA ILE A 65 -1.93 0.02 1.44
C ILE A 65 -3.39 -0.14 1.02
N THR A 66 -3.88 -1.37 1.02
CA THR A 66 -5.31 -1.65 0.81
C THR A 66 -6.02 -1.71 2.16
N SER A 67 -7.10 -0.95 2.33
CA SER A 67 -7.75 -0.81 3.64
C SER A 67 -8.49 -2.06 4.12
N CYS A 68 -8.98 -2.89 3.19
CA CYS A 68 -9.93 -3.97 3.48
C CYS A 68 -11.02 -3.50 4.49
N ALA A 69 -11.21 -4.25 5.57
CA ALA A 69 -12.10 -3.90 6.68
C ALA A 69 -11.35 -3.29 7.89
N SER A 70 -10.17 -2.70 7.72
CA SER A 70 -9.41 -2.07 8.81
C SER A 70 -9.92 -0.65 9.09
N ASP A 71 -10.35 -0.37 10.32
CA ASP A 71 -10.68 1.00 10.76
C ASP A 71 -9.40 1.82 11.03
N LYS A 72 -8.33 1.18 11.52
CA LYS A 72 -7.03 1.80 11.80
C LYS A 72 -6.43 2.43 10.56
N VAL A 73 -6.41 1.70 9.43
CA VAL A 73 -5.93 2.24 8.14
C VAL A 73 -6.73 3.48 7.75
N ARG A 74 -8.07 3.45 7.92
CA ARG A 74 -8.94 4.58 7.56
C ARG A 74 -8.67 5.80 8.43
N LYS A 75 -8.56 5.62 9.75
CA LYS A 75 -8.26 6.69 10.72
C LYS A 75 -6.91 7.33 10.44
N TYR A 76 -5.88 6.52 10.19
CA TYR A 76 -4.56 7.02 9.86
C TYR A 76 -4.57 7.79 8.55
N ALA A 77 -5.17 7.22 7.50
CA ALA A 77 -5.28 7.89 6.21
C ALA A 77 -6.01 9.23 6.30
N GLU A 78 -7.06 9.32 7.10
CA GLU A 78 -7.80 10.56 7.33
C GLU A 78 -7.02 11.62 8.11
N LYS A 79 -6.22 11.18 9.09
CA LYS A 79 -5.32 12.05 9.86
C LYS A 79 -4.24 12.66 8.96
N GLU A 80 -3.59 11.82 8.14
CA GLU A 80 -2.47 12.23 7.28
C GLU A 80 -2.93 12.71 5.89
N LYS A 81 -4.24 12.74 5.62
CA LYS A 81 -4.83 13.10 4.32
C LYS A 81 -4.19 12.34 3.16
N VAL A 82 -3.99 11.04 3.32
CA VAL A 82 -3.30 10.18 2.34
C VAL A 82 -4.11 10.09 1.04
N TYR A 83 -3.47 10.23 -0.11
CA TYR A 83 -4.14 10.05 -1.41
C TYR A 83 -4.69 8.63 -1.54
N TYR A 84 -5.89 8.49 -2.11
CA TYR A 84 -6.52 7.18 -2.26
C TYR A 84 -7.32 7.07 -3.55
N SER A 85 -7.70 5.85 -3.89
CA SER A 85 -8.67 5.56 -4.95
C SER A 85 -9.62 4.45 -4.53
N GLY A 86 -10.85 4.47 -5.06
CA GLY A 86 -11.88 3.48 -4.79
C GLY A 86 -12.80 3.84 -3.61
N SER A 87 -14.08 3.53 -3.76
CA SER A 87 -15.16 3.90 -2.82
C SER A 87 -15.78 2.74 -2.03
N LYS A 88 -15.33 1.51 -2.31
CA LYS A 88 -15.77 0.30 -1.56
C LYS A 88 -14.64 -0.22 -0.69
N VAL A 89 -13.51 -0.55 -1.31
CA VAL A 89 -12.28 -0.87 -0.61
C VAL A 89 -11.24 0.15 -1.07
N PRO A 90 -11.02 1.22 -0.31
CA PRO A 90 -10.03 2.23 -0.69
C PRO A 90 -8.63 1.63 -0.68
N ILE A 91 -7.86 2.05 -1.67
CA ILE A 91 -6.44 1.78 -1.81
C ILE A 91 -5.73 3.11 -1.60
N PHE A 92 -4.81 3.16 -0.65
CA PHE A 92 -4.07 4.36 -0.25
C PHE A 92 -2.67 4.36 -0.86
N ALA A 93 -2.24 5.51 -1.36
CA ALA A 93 -0.89 5.77 -1.83
C ALA A 93 -0.09 6.49 -0.75
N ILE A 94 0.86 5.77 -0.16
CA ILE A 94 1.70 6.27 0.93
C ILE A 94 2.87 7.09 0.38
N THR A 95 3.42 6.69 -0.76
CA THR A 95 4.53 7.37 -1.43
C THR A 95 4.07 8.01 -2.75
N GLU A 96 4.88 8.91 -3.31
CA GLU A 96 4.63 9.48 -4.65
C GLU A 96 4.54 8.40 -5.72
N LYS A 97 5.38 7.36 -5.62
CA LYS A 97 5.34 6.23 -6.55
C LYS A 97 4.08 5.38 -6.36
N GLY A 98 3.63 5.22 -5.11
CA GLY A 98 2.30 4.67 -4.81
C GLY A 98 1.19 5.44 -5.52
N ARG A 99 1.25 6.78 -5.51
CA ARG A 99 0.27 7.63 -6.21
C ARG A 99 0.33 7.40 -7.72
N GLU A 100 1.52 7.36 -8.30
CA GLU A 100 1.70 7.06 -9.72
C GLU A 100 1.05 5.70 -10.10
N PHE A 101 1.17 4.67 -9.25
CA PHE A 101 0.50 3.39 -9.49
C PHE A 101 -1.02 3.49 -9.51
N LEU A 102 -1.60 4.27 -8.59
CA LEU A 102 -3.04 4.49 -8.52
C LEU A 102 -3.53 5.30 -9.73
N ASP A 103 -2.83 6.37 -10.07
CA ASP A 103 -3.17 7.25 -11.19
C ASP A 103 -3.09 6.49 -12.53
N ASN A 104 -2.01 5.73 -12.76
CA ASN A 104 -1.86 4.84 -13.91
C ASN A 104 -2.99 3.81 -13.98
N ARG A 105 -3.44 3.28 -12.83
CA ARG A 105 -4.56 2.32 -12.79
C ARG A 105 -5.87 2.99 -13.19
N LEU A 106 -6.14 4.20 -12.70
CA LEU A 106 -7.35 4.98 -13.03
C LEU A 106 -7.39 5.35 -14.51
N GLU A 107 -6.28 5.84 -15.05
CA GLU A 107 -6.14 6.15 -16.47
C GLU A 107 -6.40 4.90 -17.34
N LYS A 108 -5.76 3.78 -17.00
CA LYS A 108 -5.92 2.50 -17.73
C LYS A 108 -7.36 1.99 -17.78
N ILE A 109 -8.20 2.35 -16.80
CA ILE A 109 -9.62 1.96 -16.76
C ILE A 109 -10.58 3.08 -17.18
N GLY A 110 -10.05 4.19 -17.73
CA GLY A 110 -10.85 5.32 -18.19
C GLY A 110 -11.60 6.06 -17.09
N LYS A 111 -11.04 6.08 -15.86
CA LYS A 111 -11.60 6.83 -14.73
C LYS A 111 -10.79 8.11 -14.49
N PRO A 112 -11.43 9.20 -14.03
CA PRO A 112 -10.70 10.39 -13.61
C PRO A 112 -9.79 10.08 -12.42
N LEU A 113 -8.75 10.89 -12.25
CA LEU A 113 -7.95 10.90 -11.03
C LEU A 113 -8.83 11.20 -9.82
N THR A 114 -8.46 10.66 -8.67
CA THR A 114 -9.27 10.81 -7.47
C THR A 114 -9.08 12.20 -6.88
N ILE A 115 -10.16 12.78 -6.35
CA ILE A 115 -10.08 13.94 -5.47
C ILE A 115 -9.83 13.44 -4.05
N ASN A 116 -8.82 14.01 -3.37
CA ASN A 116 -8.42 13.56 -2.05
C ASN A 116 -9.38 14.10 -0.97
N ASP A 117 -10.62 13.61 -1.00
CA ASP A 117 -11.74 14.11 -0.21
C ASP A 117 -11.86 13.37 1.12
N TYR A 118 -11.95 14.14 2.20
CA TYR A 118 -12.04 13.67 3.58
C TYR A 118 -13.09 14.47 4.37
N PRO A 119 -13.81 13.85 5.33
CA PRO A 119 -13.70 12.46 5.78
C PRO A 119 -14.12 11.46 4.70
N LEU A 120 -13.59 10.22 4.76
CA LEU A 120 -13.95 9.18 3.78
C LEU A 120 -15.46 8.91 3.80
N ASP A 121 -16.10 8.81 2.63
CA ASP A 121 -17.50 8.38 2.55
C ASP A 121 -17.63 6.88 2.83
N LEU A 122 -17.93 6.54 4.08
CA LEU A 122 -18.00 5.15 4.53
C LEU A 122 -19.28 4.41 4.13
N LYS A 123 -20.26 5.06 3.47
CA LYS A 123 -21.57 4.45 3.17
C LYS A 123 -21.49 3.12 2.42
N ASN A 124 -20.49 2.96 1.56
CA ASN A 124 -20.29 1.78 0.73
C ASN A 124 -19.10 0.91 1.15
N HIS A 125 -18.46 1.24 2.28
CA HIS A 125 -17.29 0.52 2.76
C HIS A 125 -17.73 -0.75 3.50
N PRO A 126 -16.91 -1.83 3.46
CA PRO A 126 -17.17 -2.96 4.35
C PRO A 126 -17.10 -2.48 5.79
N ASN A 127 -18.04 -2.97 6.61
CA ASN A 127 -18.02 -2.74 8.05
C ASN A 127 -16.68 -3.25 8.60
N PRO A 128 -15.98 -2.45 9.41
CA PRO A 128 -14.75 -2.92 10.01
C PRO A 128 -14.97 -4.19 10.80
N LEU A 129 -14.10 -5.17 10.57
CA LEU A 129 -14.12 -6.45 11.27
C LEU A 129 -13.01 -6.41 12.31
N VAL A 130 -13.16 -5.50 13.29
CA VAL A 130 -12.23 -5.20 14.39
C VAL A 130 -10.77 -4.89 14.02
#